data_AF-A0A2M8KEE8-F1
#
_entry.id   AF-A0A2M8KEE8-F1
#
_cell.length_a   1.000
_cell.length_b   1.000
_cell.length_c   1.000
_cell.angle_alpha   90.00
_cell.angle_beta   90.00
_cell.angle_gamma   90.00
#
_symmetry.space_group_name_H-M   'P 1'
#
loop_
_entity.id
_entity.type
_entity.pdbx_description
1 polymer ?
#
loop_
_entity_poly.entity_id
_entity_poly.type
_entity_poly.pdbx_seq_one_letter_code
_entity_poly.pdbx_strand_id
1 'polypeptide(L)'
;MKRKLLFFIIIFLLIAPFITATAVTTLEQPLPGMPPTVSGPADYIIGLFISAISIVGLVAVTTIAFGGFVYLTSAGNKARIDYAKDVIGWAIGGLLLLLLAYLIFNTVNPDIVNLKDPTLINIPTSGVGPPTNWVPTGNTLADDAQVRTDLLTMGIPINKSACSIAGQINCTYLGGIRQTTIDGAKNLKANCGCSLIITAGTESGGVHSSGSYSHENGYKVDYALNNELNNYIENNYTYSGIRSDNAKLYKDPKGNVYARESDHWDVTYYSA
;
A
#
# COMPACT_ATOMS: atom_id res chain seq x y z
N MET A 1 18.41 -22.16 46.82
CA MET A 1 17.36 -21.10 46.84
C MET A 1 17.84 -19.76 46.30
N LYS A 2 19.01 -19.23 46.72
CA LYS A 2 19.50 -17.88 46.35
C LYS A 2 19.60 -17.60 44.83
N ARG A 3 20.00 -18.59 44.01
CA ARG A 3 20.10 -18.43 42.54
C ARG A 3 18.73 -18.41 41.82
N LYS A 4 17.71 -19.06 42.38
CA LYS A 4 16.33 -19.02 41.84
C LYS A 4 15.61 -17.73 42.26
N LEU A 5 15.88 -17.25 43.48
CA LEU A 5 15.36 -15.98 43.99
C LEU A 5 15.90 -14.77 43.19
N LEU A 6 17.19 -14.79 42.82
CA LEU A 6 17.78 -13.75 41.96
C LEU A 6 17.13 -13.70 40.56
N PHE A 7 16.79 -14.87 40.01
CA PHE A 7 16.16 -14.98 38.69
C PHE A 7 14.74 -14.40 38.68
N PHE A 8 13.96 -14.64 39.74
CA PHE A 8 12.62 -14.05 39.89
C PHE A 8 12.63 -12.55 40.21
N ILE A 9 13.64 -12.05 40.95
CA ILE A 9 13.80 -10.62 41.24
C ILE A 9 14.18 -9.84 39.98
N ILE A 10 15.07 -10.38 39.12
CA ILE A 10 15.44 -9.77 37.84
C ILE A 10 14.26 -9.77 36.87
N ILE A 11 13.49 -10.86 36.83
CA ILE A 11 12.24 -10.93 36.05
C ILE A 11 11.24 -9.89 36.57
N PHE A 12 11.05 -9.74 37.88
CA PHE A 12 10.12 -8.76 38.48
C PHE A 12 10.56 -7.30 38.26
N LEU A 13 11.88 -7.01 38.27
CA LEU A 13 12.42 -5.68 37.99
C LEU A 13 12.24 -5.27 36.50
N LEU A 14 12.13 -6.25 35.60
CA LEU A 14 11.89 -6.03 34.17
C LEU A 14 10.41 -5.73 33.85
N ILE A 15 9.46 -6.01 34.77
CA ILE A 15 8.01 -5.82 34.55
C ILE A 15 7.45 -4.59 35.29
N ALA A 16 8.26 -3.89 36.10
CA ALA A 16 7.81 -2.83 36.99
C ALA A 16 7.43 -1.46 36.36
N PRO A 17 7.77 -1.06 35.11
CA PRO A 17 7.52 0.30 34.65
C PRO A 17 6.13 0.49 34.00
N PHE A 18 5.07 -0.15 34.51
CA PHE A 18 3.69 0.00 34.00
C PHE A 18 2.75 0.67 35.01
N ILE A 19 3.07 1.86 35.52
CA ILE A 19 2.07 2.74 36.15
C ILE A 19 2.37 4.19 35.78
N THR A 20 1.63 4.74 34.82
CA THR A 20 0.92 6.03 34.86
C THR A 20 0.46 6.40 33.45
N ALA A 21 -0.82 6.77 33.32
CA ALA A 21 -1.43 7.24 32.09
C ALA A 21 -1.45 8.77 32.05
N THR A 22 -0.84 9.35 31.03
CA THR A 22 -1.19 10.66 30.47
C THR A 22 -1.28 10.47 28.95
N ALA A 23 -2.16 11.22 28.29
CA ALA A 23 -2.55 11.06 26.88
C ALA A 23 -1.40 11.33 25.89
N VAL A 24 -0.46 10.39 25.89
CA VAL A 24 0.66 10.20 24.98
C VAL A 24 0.43 8.80 24.42
N THR A 25 0.63 8.59 23.12
CA THR A 25 0.52 7.26 22.51
C THR A 25 1.66 6.37 23.03
N THR A 26 1.51 5.88 24.25
CA THR A 26 2.39 4.90 24.87
C THR A 26 2.16 3.59 24.15
N LEU A 27 3.24 2.99 23.65
CA LEU A 27 3.15 1.69 23.00
C LEU A 27 2.54 0.67 23.96
N GLU A 28 1.45 0.01 23.55
CA GLU A 28 0.85 -1.12 24.29
C GLU A 28 1.90 -2.24 24.53
N GLN A 29 2.90 -2.33 23.65
CA GLN A 29 4.05 -3.21 23.82
C GLN A 29 5.36 -2.42 23.64
N PRO A 30 6.05 -2.03 24.72
CA PRO A 30 7.33 -1.34 24.64
C PRO A 30 8.43 -2.26 24.11
N LEU A 31 9.27 -1.75 23.21
CA LEU A 31 10.39 -2.48 22.63
C LEU A 31 11.69 -2.26 23.43
N PRO A 32 12.51 -3.30 23.63
CA PRO A 32 13.78 -3.17 24.34
C PRO A 32 14.72 -2.17 23.65
N GLY A 33 15.26 -1.21 24.42
CA GLY A 33 16.25 -0.24 23.92
C GLY A 33 15.67 0.97 23.17
N MET A 34 14.35 1.15 23.16
CA MET A 34 13.68 2.29 22.54
C MET A 34 12.87 3.14 23.54
N PRO A 35 12.67 4.43 23.25
CA PRO A 35 11.75 5.26 24.02
C PRO A 35 10.32 4.71 23.93
N PRO A 36 9.49 4.89 24.99
CA PRO A 36 8.13 4.33 25.07
C PRO A 36 7.10 5.02 24.14
N THR A 37 7.56 6.01 23.36
CA THR A 37 6.75 6.85 22.48
C THR A 37 7.37 6.85 21.09
N VAL A 38 6.55 6.61 20.07
CA VAL A 38 6.95 6.66 18.64
C VAL A 38 6.07 7.68 17.92
N SER A 39 6.61 8.34 16.89
CA SER A 39 5.89 9.40 16.16
C SER A 39 4.98 8.86 15.05
N GLY A 40 5.19 7.61 14.63
CA GLY A 40 4.37 6.96 13.61
C GLY A 40 4.68 5.46 13.45
N PRO A 41 3.97 4.77 12.54
CA PRO A 41 4.17 3.36 12.27
C PRO A 41 5.57 3.03 11.72
N ALA A 42 6.20 3.93 10.96
CA ALA A 42 7.56 3.71 10.46
C ALA A 42 8.57 3.66 11.61
N ASP A 43 8.50 4.58 12.56
CA ASP A 43 9.36 4.60 13.75
C ASP A 43 9.23 3.32 14.58
N TYR A 44 8.01 2.79 14.71
CA TYR A 44 7.76 1.53 15.41
C TYR A 44 8.40 0.34 14.69
N ILE A 45 8.25 0.25 13.36
CA ILE A 45 8.83 -0.83 12.55
C ILE A 45 10.36 -0.75 12.58
N ILE A 46 10.94 0.45 12.45
CA ILE A 46 12.38 0.68 12.61
C ILE A 46 12.86 0.19 13.98
N GLY A 47 12.12 0.53 15.04
CA GLY A 47 12.38 0.06 16.39
C GLY A 47 12.41 -1.43 16.55
N LEU A 48 11.42 -2.11 15.96
CA LEU A 48 11.32 -3.56 16.00
C LEU A 48 12.52 -4.20 15.30
N PHE A 49 12.92 -3.69 14.13
CA PHE A 49 14.10 -4.17 13.43
C PHE A 49 15.41 -3.92 14.19
N ILE A 50 15.61 -2.73 14.77
CA ILE A 50 16.80 -2.42 15.57
C ILE A 50 16.87 -3.33 16.81
N SER A 51 15.74 -3.58 17.46
CA SER A 51 15.69 -4.49 18.61
C SER A 51 16.05 -5.94 18.21
N ALA A 52 15.57 -6.42 17.06
CA ALA A 52 15.88 -7.74 16.54
C ALA A 52 17.37 -7.87 16.16
N ILE A 53 17.93 -6.87 15.48
CA ILE A 53 19.35 -6.84 15.10
C ILE A 53 20.23 -6.79 16.36
N SER A 54 19.82 -6.06 17.39
CA SER A 54 20.55 -6.00 18.67
C SER A 54 20.62 -7.37 19.36
N ILE A 55 19.52 -8.12 19.35
CA ILE A 55 19.49 -9.50 19.86
C ILE A 55 20.41 -10.40 19.05
N VAL A 56 20.34 -10.34 17.71
CA VAL A 56 21.22 -11.11 16.82
C VAL A 56 22.69 -10.76 17.06
N GLY A 57 23.03 -9.49 17.21
CA GLY A 57 24.38 -9.03 17.51
C GLY A 57 24.90 -9.56 18.85
N LEU A 58 24.07 -9.52 19.90
CA LEU A 58 24.43 -10.07 21.21
C LEU A 58 24.66 -11.59 21.16
N VAL A 59 23.78 -12.32 20.46
CA VAL A 59 23.93 -13.77 20.25
C VAL A 59 25.20 -14.06 19.46
N ALA A 60 25.51 -13.29 18.43
CA ALA A 60 26.72 -13.46 17.63
C ALA A 60 27.99 -13.24 18.49
N VAL A 61 28.05 -12.16 19.27
CA VAL A 61 29.20 -11.87 20.15
C VAL A 61 29.41 -12.98 21.18
N THR A 62 28.34 -13.42 21.84
CA THR A 62 28.43 -14.49 22.86
C THR A 62 28.83 -15.83 22.25
N THR A 63 28.32 -16.16 21.07
CA THR A 63 28.65 -17.38 20.33
C THR A 63 30.09 -17.38 19.84
N ILE A 64 30.58 -16.25 19.33
CA ILE A 64 31.99 -16.07 18.91
C ILE A 64 32.92 -16.20 20.13
N ALA A 65 32.58 -15.55 21.26
CA ALA A 65 33.37 -15.64 22.48
C ALA A 65 33.41 -17.08 23.02
N PHE A 66 32.28 -17.80 23.00
CA PHE A 66 32.20 -19.20 23.39
C PHE A 66 33.03 -20.10 22.47
N GLY A 67 32.88 -19.95 21.15
CA GLY A 67 33.67 -20.69 20.17
C GLY A 67 35.17 -20.43 20.33
N GLY A 68 35.57 -19.18 20.54
CA GLY A 68 36.96 -18.80 20.81
C GLY A 68 37.51 -19.43 22.09
N PHE A 69 36.72 -19.45 23.17
CA PHE A 69 37.10 -20.13 24.40
C PHE A 69 37.26 -21.65 24.22
N VAL A 70 36.34 -22.30 23.51
CA VAL A 70 36.45 -23.74 23.20
C VAL A 70 37.69 -24.01 22.35
N TYR A 71 37.98 -23.17 21.36
CA TYR A 71 39.17 -23.29 20.52
C TYR A 71 40.46 -23.26 21.37
N LEU A 72 40.61 -22.26 22.25
CA LEU A 72 41.79 -22.10 23.11
C LEU A 72 41.94 -23.24 24.13
N THR A 73 40.84 -23.78 24.64
CA THR A 73 40.85 -24.86 25.66
C THR A 73 40.81 -26.27 25.06
N SER A 74 40.93 -26.41 23.73
CA SER A 74 40.80 -27.72 23.06
C SER A 74 41.99 -28.66 23.25
N ALA A 75 43.14 -28.16 23.72
CA ALA A 75 44.34 -28.96 24.04
C ALA A 75 44.75 -29.99 22.94
N GLY A 76 44.60 -29.62 21.67
CA GLY A 76 44.94 -30.47 20.52
C GLY A 76 43.87 -31.49 20.10
N ASN A 77 42.70 -31.53 20.76
CA ASN A 77 41.59 -32.38 20.35
C ASN A 77 40.97 -31.85 19.04
N LYS A 78 41.20 -32.56 17.93
CA LYS A 78 40.72 -32.17 16.60
C LYS A 78 39.20 -31.98 16.53
N ALA A 79 38.41 -32.85 17.16
CA ALA A 79 36.96 -32.75 17.14
C ALA A 79 36.45 -31.48 17.84
N ARG A 80 37.09 -31.07 18.96
CA ARG A 80 36.73 -29.83 19.66
C ARG A 80 37.16 -28.58 18.89
N ILE A 81 38.30 -28.65 18.21
CA ILE A 81 38.78 -27.58 17.33
C ILE A 81 37.83 -27.38 16.15
N ASP A 82 37.42 -28.46 15.49
CA ASP A 82 36.49 -28.39 14.35
C ASP A 82 35.13 -27.86 14.80
N TYR A 83 34.59 -28.35 15.93
CA TYR A 83 33.37 -27.80 16.52
C TYR A 83 33.46 -26.29 16.83
N ALA A 84 34.58 -25.83 17.41
CA ALA A 84 34.77 -24.41 17.69
C ALA A 84 34.78 -23.56 16.42
N LYS A 85 35.42 -24.05 15.36
CA LYS A 85 35.44 -23.39 14.04
C LYS A 85 34.05 -23.34 13.42
N ASP A 86 33.26 -24.41 13.53
CA ASP A 86 31.88 -24.43 13.03
C ASP A 86 31.01 -23.40 13.76
N VAL A 87 31.08 -23.37 15.10
CA VAL A 87 30.33 -22.40 15.92
C VAL A 87 30.66 -20.95 15.53
N ILE A 88 31.94 -20.64 15.35
CA ILE A 88 32.39 -19.31 14.90
C ILE A 88 31.93 -19.07 13.45
N GLY A 89 32.06 -20.07 12.58
CA GLY A 89 31.69 -20.00 11.17
C GLY A 89 30.21 -19.69 10.97
N TRP A 90 29.31 -20.35 11.72
CA TRP A 90 27.88 -20.06 11.67
C TRP A 90 27.55 -18.66 12.18
N ALA A 91 28.21 -18.18 13.24
CA ALA A 91 28.01 -16.84 13.75
C ALA A 91 28.46 -15.75 12.75
N ILE A 92 29.64 -15.91 12.15
CA ILE A 92 30.16 -15.00 11.12
C ILE A 92 29.28 -15.07 9.86
N GLY A 93 28.88 -16.27 9.44
CA GLY A 93 27.99 -16.47 8.29
C GLY A 93 26.64 -15.77 8.47
N GLY A 94 26.04 -15.83 9.66
CA GLY A 94 24.80 -15.11 9.97
C GLY A 94 24.97 -13.59 9.93
N LEU A 95 26.06 -13.05 10.48
CA LEU A 95 26.37 -11.61 10.39
C LEU A 95 26.62 -11.17 8.94
N LEU A 96 27.31 -12.00 8.16
CA LEU A 96 27.59 -11.73 6.76
C LEU A 96 26.31 -11.80 5.91
N LEU A 97 25.40 -12.73 6.20
CA LEU A 97 24.08 -12.80 5.56
C LEU A 97 23.24 -11.55 5.89
N LEU A 98 23.29 -11.07 7.13
CA LEU A 98 22.62 -9.82 7.53
C LEU A 98 23.20 -8.62 6.78
N LEU A 99 24.52 -8.53 6.66
CA LEU A 99 25.20 -7.48 5.89
C LEU A 99 24.83 -7.53 4.40
N LEU A 100 24.80 -8.72 3.80
CA LEU A 100 24.41 -8.88 2.40
C LEU A 100 22.95 -8.51 2.18
N ALA A 101 22.04 -8.89 3.09
CA ALA A 101 20.64 -8.48 3.02
C ALA A 101 20.49 -6.95 3.06
N TYR A 102 21.23 -6.28 3.96
CA TYR A 102 21.28 -4.81 4.01
C TYR A 102 21.79 -4.22 2.70
N LEU A 103 22.89 -4.74 2.14
CA LEU A 103 23.45 -4.24 0.89
C LEU A 103 22.50 -4.41 -0.29
N ILE A 104 21.82 -5.55 -0.40
CA ILE A 104 20.82 -5.80 -1.45
C ILE A 104 19.69 -4.79 -1.33
N PHE A 105 19.08 -4.65 -0.14
CA PHE A 105 17.97 -3.73 0.04
C PHE A 105 18.38 -2.28 -0.19
N ASN A 106 19.52 -1.84 0.36
CA ASN A 106 20.03 -0.49 0.18
C ASN A 106 20.43 -0.18 -1.27
N THR A 107 20.86 -1.18 -2.05
CA THR A 107 21.21 -1.02 -3.47
C THR A 107 19.97 -0.98 -4.37
N VAL A 108 18.96 -1.80 -4.08
CA VAL A 108 17.72 -1.84 -4.87
C VAL A 108 16.84 -0.63 -4.57
N ASN A 109 16.64 -0.31 -3.29
CA ASN A 109 15.88 0.86 -2.86
C ASN A 109 16.28 1.28 -1.43
N PRO A 110 17.01 2.41 -1.25
CA PRO A 110 17.44 2.87 0.06
C PRO A 110 16.28 3.24 1.01
N ASP A 111 15.08 3.47 0.49
CA ASP A 111 13.89 3.77 1.31
C ASP A 111 13.36 2.53 2.06
N ILE A 112 13.73 1.32 1.65
CA ILE A 112 13.37 0.07 2.38
C ILE A 112 14.08 0.02 3.73
N VAL A 113 15.29 0.60 3.81
CA VAL A 113 16.10 0.61 5.03
C VAL A 113 15.98 1.93 5.78
N ASN A 114 15.66 3.02 5.08
CA ASN A 114 15.35 4.33 5.66
C ASN A 114 13.84 4.61 5.59
N LEU A 115 13.05 3.82 6.33
CA LEU A 115 11.61 3.97 6.35
C LEU A 115 11.22 5.38 6.82
N LYS A 116 10.29 5.99 6.12
CA LYS A 116 9.67 7.27 6.48
C LYS A 116 8.19 7.04 6.64
N ASP A 117 7.56 7.75 7.58
CA ASP A 117 6.11 7.72 7.67
C ASP A 117 5.49 8.21 6.36
N PRO A 118 4.43 7.55 5.87
CA PRO A 118 3.71 8.07 4.72
C PRO A 118 3.15 9.43 5.09
N THR A 119 3.28 10.40 4.18
CA THR A 119 2.60 11.69 4.33
C THR A 119 1.10 11.42 4.30
N LEU A 120 0.47 11.46 5.47
CA LEU A 120 -0.96 11.31 5.58
C LEU A 120 -1.58 12.64 5.13
N ILE A 121 -2.34 12.58 4.06
CA ILE A 121 -3.26 13.67 3.73
C ILE A 121 -4.28 13.69 4.88
N ASN A 122 -4.34 14.81 5.60
CA ASN A 122 -5.36 15.00 6.62
C ASN A 122 -6.70 15.16 5.90
N ILE A 123 -7.43 14.05 5.73
CA ILE A 123 -8.77 14.10 5.18
C ILE A 123 -9.65 14.71 6.27
N PRO A 124 -10.31 15.86 6.05
CA PRO A 124 -11.16 16.45 7.08
C PRO A 124 -12.25 15.44 7.45
N THR A 125 -12.14 14.85 8.65
CA THR A 125 -13.18 13.98 9.21
C THR A 125 -14.30 14.87 9.75
N SER A 126 -15.11 15.38 8.84
CA SER A 126 -16.49 15.76 9.13
C SER A 126 -17.37 14.68 8.52
N GLY A 127 -18.37 14.20 9.26
CA GLY A 127 -19.42 13.38 8.68
C GLY A 127 -20.07 14.14 7.53
N VAL A 128 -19.69 13.80 6.30
CA VAL A 128 -20.22 14.37 5.07
C VAL A 128 -20.27 13.21 4.08
N GLY A 129 -21.35 13.15 3.29
CA GLY A 129 -21.36 12.40 2.04
C GLY A 129 -20.23 12.85 1.10
N PRO A 130 -20.25 12.47 -0.19
CA PRO A 130 -19.18 12.84 -1.11
C PRO A 130 -18.87 14.34 -1.00
N PRO A 131 -17.59 14.75 -0.87
CA PRO A 131 -17.23 16.12 -0.57
C PRO A 131 -17.75 17.04 -1.66
N THR A 132 -18.62 17.99 -1.28
CA THR A 132 -19.25 18.94 -2.20
C THR A 132 -18.28 20.00 -2.75
N ASN A 133 -16.99 19.91 -2.46
CA ASN A 133 -15.94 20.81 -2.95
C ASN A 133 -14.65 20.08 -3.37
N TRP A 134 -14.75 18.89 -3.97
CA TRP A 134 -13.59 18.29 -4.63
C TRP A 134 -13.38 18.96 -6.00
N VAL A 135 -12.40 19.85 -6.06
CA VAL A 135 -11.85 20.38 -7.32
C VAL A 135 -10.62 19.54 -7.64
N PRO A 136 -10.54 18.82 -8.76
CA PRO A 136 -9.27 18.22 -9.19
C PRO A 136 -8.30 19.35 -9.52
N THR A 137 -7.46 19.73 -8.58
CA THR A 137 -6.27 20.54 -8.82
C THR A 137 -5.09 19.62 -8.98
N GLY A 138 -5.00 18.93 -10.13
CA GLY A 138 -3.82 18.13 -10.43
C GLY A 138 -4.08 16.95 -11.36
N ASN A 139 -3.36 16.91 -12.47
CA ASN A 139 -3.03 15.68 -13.20
C ASN A 139 -1.75 15.12 -12.52
N THR A 140 -1.86 14.64 -11.28
CA THR A 140 -0.71 14.12 -10.54
C THR A 140 -0.83 12.62 -10.22
N LEU A 141 0.28 11.97 -9.92
CA LEU A 141 0.32 10.57 -9.51
C LEU A 141 -0.24 10.37 -8.09
N ALA A 142 -0.18 11.39 -7.23
CA ALA A 142 -0.77 11.35 -5.91
C ALA A 142 -2.30 11.27 -5.98
N ASP A 143 -2.89 12.00 -6.95
CA ASP A 143 -4.33 11.97 -7.20
C ASP A 143 -4.79 10.58 -7.68
N ASP A 144 -4.01 9.91 -8.55
CA ASP A 144 -4.31 8.52 -8.97
C ASP A 144 -4.39 7.57 -7.77
N ALA A 145 -3.39 7.63 -6.88
CA ALA A 145 -3.30 6.73 -5.73
C ALA A 145 -4.49 6.91 -4.78
N GLN A 146 -4.92 8.15 -4.55
CA GLN A 146 -6.08 8.45 -3.72
C GLN A 146 -7.38 7.96 -4.37
N VAL A 147 -7.62 8.35 -5.63
CA VAL A 147 -8.84 7.95 -6.37
C VAL A 147 -8.95 6.43 -6.46
N ARG A 148 -7.84 5.75 -6.70
CA ARG A 148 -7.78 4.27 -6.73
C ARG A 148 -8.22 3.67 -5.40
N THR A 149 -7.74 4.21 -4.28
CA THR A 149 -8.11 3.77 -2.94
C THR A 149 -9.60 3.99 -2.68
N ASP A 150 -10.14 5.14 -3.09
CA ASP A 150 -11.55 5.48 -2.95
C ASP A 150 -12.45 4.52 -3.74
N LEU A 151 -12.12 4.26 -5.01
CA LEU A 151 -12.85 3.33 -5.87
C LEU A 151 -12.82 1.89 -5.32
N LEU A 152 -11.67 1.43 -4.81
CA LEU A 152 -11.55 0.12 -4.18
C LEU A 152 -12.43 0.01 -2.93
N THR A 153 -12.48 1.07 -2.11
CA THR A 153 -13.35 1.14 -0.92
C THR A 153 -14.84 1.10 -1.31
N MET A 154 -15.19 1.60 -2.48
CA MET A 154 -16.55 1.53 -3.05
C MET A 154 -16.87 0.18 -3.71
N GLY A 155 -15.93 -0.78 -3.71
CA GLY A 155 -16.11 -2.08 -4.36
C GLY A 155 -16.07 -2.01 -5.90
N ILE A 156 -15.33 -1.04 -6.44
CA ILE A 156 -15.10 -0.82 -7.86
C ILE A 156 -13.61 -1.07 -8.15
N PRO A 157 -13.20 -2.31 -8.43
CA PRO A 157 -11.79 -2.62 -8.72
C PRO A 157 -11.35 -2.03 -10.08
N ILE A 158 -10.03 -1.84 -10.21
CA ILE A 158 -9.37 -1.44 -11.45
C ILE A 158 -8.58 -2.65 -11.96
N ASN A 159 -8.71 -2.98 -13.24
CA ASN A 159 -8.10 -4.21 -13.78
C ASN A 159 -6.57 -4.13 -13.98
N LYS A 160 -6.02 -2.93 -14.14
CA LYS A 160 -4.58 -2.69 -14.32
C LYS A 160 -3.98 -1.95 -13.13
N SER A 161 -2.67 -2.11 -12.97
CA SER A 161 -1.89 -1.38 -11.97
C SER A 161 -1.91 0.13 -12.23
N ALA A 162 -1.55 0.91 -11.20
CA ALA A 162 -1.31 2.33 -11.33
C ALA A 162 -0.16 2.61 -12.31
N CYS A 163 -0.27 3.71 -13.04
CA CYS A 163 0.82 4.21 -13.87
C CYS A 163 1.89 4.88 -12.99
N SER A 164 3.17 4.72 -13.35
CA SER A 164 4.28 5.39 -12.68
C SER A 164 4.53 6.81 -13.21
N ILE A 165 4.06 7.10 -14.43
CA ILE A 165 4.05 8.43 -15.04
C ILE A 165 2.74 8.60 -15.85
N ALA A 166 2.28 9.84 -16.00
CA ALA A 166 1.13 10.15 -16.84
C ALA A 166 1.42 9.74 -18.30
N GLY A 167 0.49 9.01 -18.94
CA GLY A 167 0.63 8.51 -20.31
C GLY A 167 1.51 7.28 -20.49
N GLN A 168 1.86 6.60 -19.40
CA GLN A 168 2.40 5.25 -19.49
C GLN A 168 1.36 4.27 -20.08
N ILE A 169 1.82 3.38 -20.96
CA ILE A 169 1.00 2.32 -21.55
C ILE A 169 0.89 1.11 -20.61
N ASN A 170 -0.12 0.27 -20.82
CA ASN A 170 -0.36 -0.98 -20.05
C ASN A 170 -0.60 -0.79 -18.54
N CYS A 171 -1.08 0.39 -18.13
CA CYS A 171 -1.54 0.69 -16.78
C CYS A 171 -2.85 1.50 -16.88
N THR A 172 -3.49 1.77 -15.74
CA THR A 172 -4.62 2.70 -15.67
C THR A 172 -4.20 3.92 -14.87
N TYR A 173 -4.34 5.10 -15.48
CA TYR A 173 -4.15 6.38 -14.82
C TYR A 173 -5.51 7.02 -14.51
N LEU A 174 -5.65 7.60 -13.32
CA LEU A 174 -6.86 8.17 -12.75
C LEU A 174 -6.62 9.60 -12.22
N GLY A 175 -5.38 10.07 -12.23
CA GLY A 175 -5.08 11.43 -11.80
C GLY A 175 -5.73 12.44 -12.74
N GLY A 176 -6.44 13.42 -12.17
CA GLY A 176 -7.22 14.39 -12.95
C GLY A 176 -8.63 13.94 -13.35
N ILE A 177 -9.07 12.73 -12.96
CA ILE A 177 -10.47 12.33 -13.16
C ILE A 177 -11.40 13.29 -12.39
N ARG A 178 -12.61 13.58 -12.91
CA ARG A 178 -13.52 14.52 -12.24
C ARG A 178 -14.28 13.86 -11.09
N GLN A 179 -14.60 14.62 -10.03
CA GLN A 179 -15.45 14.11 -8.94
C GLN A 179 -16.79 13.61 -9.49
N THR A 180 -17.36 14.33 -10.44
CA THR A 180 -18.60 13.95 -11.11
C THR A 180 -18.52 12.56 -11.75
N THR A 181 -17.36 12.20 -12.28
CA THR A 181 -17.10 10.88 -12.89
C THR A 181 -16.98 9.80 -11.79
N ILE A 182 -16.30 10.10 -10.69
CA ILE A 182 -16.20 9.18 -9.52
C ILE A 182 -17.58 8.94 -8.90
N ASP A 183 -18.34 9.99 -8.66
CA ASP A 183 -19.69 9.90 -8.10
C ASP A 183 -20.66 9.19 -9.06
N GLY A 184 -20.51 9.43 -10.36
CA GLY A 184 -21.24 8.70 -11.40
C GLY A 184 -20.95 7.19 -11.38
N ALA A 185 -19.68 6.81 -11.23
CA ALA A 185 -19.27 5.41 -11.08
C ALA A 185 -19.86 4.76 -9.81
N LYS A 186 -19.81 5.48 -8.69
CA LYS A 186 -20.41 5.06 -7.42
C LYS A 186 -21.92 4.87 -7.54
N ASN A 187 -22.62 5.80 -8.17
CA ASN A 187 -24.07 5.73 -8.37
C ASN A 187 -24.44 4.58 -9.32
N LEU A 188 -23.69 4.37 -10.40
CA LEU A 188 -23.88 3.23 -11.29
C LEU A 188 -23.73 1.90 -10.54
N LYS A 189 -22.65 1.74 -9.76
CA LYS A 189 -22.42 0.55 -8.94
C LYS A 189 -23.57 0.29 -7.95
N ALA A 190 -24.01 1.33 -7.25
CA ALA A 190 -25.10 1.23 -6.29
C ALA A 190 -26.44 0.89 -6.95
N ASN A 191 -26.74 1.47 -8.10
CA ASN A 191 -28.02 1.27 -8.80
C ASN A 191 -28.08 -0.06 -9.55
N CYS A 192 -26.98 -0.50 -10.16
CA CYS A 192 -26.95 -1.78 -10.86
C CYS A 192 -26.82 -2.98 -9.91
N GLY A 193 -26.20 -2.78 -8.73
CA GLY A 193 -25.85 -3.87 -7.82
C GLY A 193 -24.86 -4.88 -8.42
N CYS A 194 -24.22 -4.52 -9.53
CA CYS A 194 -23.47 -5.40 -10.41
C CYS A 194 -21.95 -5.31 -10.19
N SER A 195 -21.19 -6.26 -10.72
CA SER A 195 -19.74 -6.09 -10.83
C SER A 195 -19.39 -4.93 -11.76
N LEU A 196 -18.60 -3.98 -11.28
CA LEU A 196 -18.15 -2.80 -12.03
C LEU A 196 -16.63 -2.72 -11.92
N ILE A 197 -15.93 -2.97 -13.02
CA ILE A 197 -14.47 -3.02 -13.07
C ILE A 197 -14.01 -1.92 -14.03
N ILE A 198 -13.16 -1.01 -13.56
CA ILE A 198 -12.59 0.05 -14.40
C ILE A 198 -11.42 -0.49 -15.21
N THR A 199 -11.42 -0.19 -16.51
CA THR A 199 -10.39 -0.62 -17.48
C THR A 199 -9.49 0.53 -17.93
N ALA A 200 -10.03 1.74 -17.94
CA ALA A 200 -9.29 2.97 -18.21
C ALA A 200 -9.97 4.16 -17.52
N GLY A 201 -9.20 5.22 -17.31
CA GLY A 201 -9.63 6.40 -16.57
C GLY A 201 -9.21 7.67 -17.28
N THR A 202 -8.37 8.47 -16.61
CA THR A 202 -7.70 9.60 -17.23
C THR A 202 -6.55 9.08 -18.07
N GLU A 203 -6.75 8.95 -19.37
CA GLU A 203 -5.71 8.57 -20.31
C GLU A 203 -4.92 9.82 -20.72
N SER A 204 -4.02 10.30 -19.86
CA SER A 204 -3.07 11.37 -20.20
C SER A 204 -2.12 10.88 -21.31
N GLY A 205 -1.67 11.75 -22.22
CA GLY A 205 -0.69 11.37 -23.26
C GLY A 205 -1.16 11.54 -24.72
N GLY A 206 -2.31 12.16 -24.95
CA GLY A 206 -2.74 12.61 -26.28
C GLY A 206 -3.12 11.51 -27.28
N VAL A 207 -3.39 10.29 -26.81
CA VAL A 207 -3.60 9.14 -27.70
C VAL A 207 -5.07 8.98 -28.14
N HIS A 208 -6.06 9.51 -27.41
CA HIS A 208 -7.47 9.41 -27.81
C HIS A 208 -8.32 10.67 -27.52
N SER A 209 -8.77 11.30 -28.62
CA SER A 209 -9.88 12.25 -28.74
C SER A 209 -9.77 13.58 -27.97
N SER A 210 -9.24 14.60 -28.67
CA SER A 210 -9.36 16.00 -28.31
C SER A 210 -10.84 16.42 -28.23
N GLY A 211 -11.30 16.87 -27.07
CA GLY A 211 -12.66 17.38 -26.86
C GLY A 211 -12.91 17.75 -25.40
N SER A 212 -13.91 18.60 -25.14
CA SER A 212 -14.22 19.07 -23.78
C SER A 212 -14.63 17.93 -22.83
N TYR A 213 -15.25 16.88 -23.38
CA TYR A 213 -15.71 15.70 -22.64
C TYR A 213 -14.88 14.49 -23.07
N SER A 214 -13.69 14.34 -22.49
CA SER A 214 -12.70 13.34 -22.87
C SER A 214 -12.14 12.59 -21.66
N HIS A 215 -11.39 11.51 -21.91
CA HIS A 215 -10.60 10.83 -20.87
C HIS A 215 -9.57 11.78 -20.28
N GLU A 216 -8.85 12.51 -21.13
CA GLU A 216 -7.82 13.47 -20.72
C GLU A 216 -8.34 14.54 -19.77
N ASN A 217 -9.57 15.02 -19.98
CA ASN A 217 -10.24 16.00 -19.12
C ASN A 217 -11.00 15.36 -17.94
N GLY A 218 -10.86 14.05 -17.73
CA GLY A 218 -11.42 13.34 -16.58
C GLY A 218 -12.94 13.13 -16.62
N TYR A 219 -13.59 13.37 -17.76
CA TYR A 219 -15.04 13.19 -17.93
C TYR A 219 -15.45 11.76 -18.22
N LYS A 220 -14.49 10.94 -18.67
CA LYS A 220 -14.74 9.60 -19.16
C LYS A 220 -14.02 8.54 -18.32
N VAL A 221 -14.64 7.37 -18.24
CA VAL A 221 -14.09 6.19 -17.59
C VAL A 221 -14.60 4.97 -18.33
N ASP A 222 -13.72 3.98 -18.51
CA ASP A 222 -14.06 2.75 -19.20
C ASP A 222 -14.34 1.64 -18.22
N TYR A 223 -15.39 0.87 -18.48
CA TYR A 223 -15.74 -0.31 -17.69
C TYR A 223 -15.64 -1.59 -18.51
N ALA A 224 -15.13 -2.65 -17.86
CA ALA A 224 -15.08 -3.97 -18.45
C ALA A 224 -16.50 -4.47 -18.76
N LEU A 225 -16.66 -5.15 -19.90
CA LEU A 225 -17.92 -5.78 -20.23
C LEU A 225 -18.21 -6.96 -19.30
N ASN A 226 -19.44 -7.02 -18.82
CA ASN A 226 -19.97 -8.18 -18.11
C ASN A 226 -21.49 -8.21 -18.24
N ASN A 227 -22.09 -9.40 -18.13
CA ASN A 227 -23.52 -9.58 -18.42
C ASN A 227 -24.42 -8.71 -17.52
N GLU A 228 -24.07 -8.54 -16.25
CA GLU A 228 -24.87 -7.76 -15.29
C GLU A 228 -24.93 -6.29 -15.69
N LEU A 229 -23.77 -5.67 -15.91
CA LEU A 229 -23.66 -4.27 -16.32
C LEU A 229 -24.32 -4.03 -17.69
N ASN A 230 -24.07 -4.93 -18.65
CA ASN A 230 -24.64 -4.83 -19.99
C ASN A 230 -26.16 -4.83 -19.94
N ASN A 231 -26.72 -5.84 -19.27
CA ASN A 231 -28.17 -5.97 -19.14
C ASN A 231 -28.76 -4.80 -18.34
N TYR A 232 -28.08 -4.31 -17.31
CA TYR A 232 -28.57 -3.17 -16.55
C TYR A 232 -28.68 -1.92 -17.42
N ILE A 233 -27.61 -1.54 -18.13
CA ILE A 233 -27.59 -0.36 -19.00
C ILE A 233 -28.63 -0.50 -20.12
N GLU A 234 -28.62 -1.63 -20.84
CA GLU A 234 -29.48 -1.83 -22.01
C GLU A 234 -30.98 -1.87 -21.67
N ASN A 235 -31.34 -2.28 -20.45
CA ASN A 235 -32.74 -2.36 -20.02
C ASN A 235 -33.24 -1.12 -19.25
N ASN A 236 -32.35 -0.35 -18.62
CA ASN A 236 -32.76 0.78 -17.78
C ASN A 236 -32.48 2.15 -18.41
N TYR A 237 -31.56 2.25 -19.37
CA TYR A 237 -31.19 3.51 -20.00
C TYR A 237 -31.75 3.66 -21.41
N THR A 238 -31.97 4.91 -21.81
CA THR A 238 -32.60 5.21 -23.10
C THR A 238 -31.58 5.07 -24.23
N TYR A 239 -31.85 4.20 -25.20
CA TYR A 239 -31.04 4.11 -26.41
C TYR A 239 -31.06 5.44 -27.19
N SER A 240 -29.89 5.95 -27.53
CA SER A 240 -29.68 7.28 -28.13
C SER A 240 -29.04 7.22 -29.54
N GLY A 241 -29.00 6.04 -30.17
CA GLY A 241 -28.45 5.84 -31.52
C GLY A 241 -27.08 5.17 -31.53
N ILE A 242 -26.36 5.34 -32.64
CA ILE A 242 -25.03 4.74 -32.88
C ILE A 242 -24.02 5.87 -33.15
N ARG A 243 -22.85 5.83 -32.52
CA ARG A 243 -21.73 6.75 -32.76
C ARG A 243 -21.00 6.36 -34.05
N SER A 244 -20.18 7.25 -34.61
CA SER A 244 -19.49 7.06 -35.89
C SER A 244 -18.58 5.82 -35.98
N ASP A 245 -18.21 5.24 -34.84
CA ASP A 245 -17.40 4.03 -34.69
C ASP A 245 -18.23 2.75 -34.45
N ASN A 246 -19.54 2.80 -34.72
CA ASN A 246 -20.51 1.74 -34.47
C ASN A 246 -20.83 1.44 -33.00
N ALA A 247 -20.36 2.27 -32.05
CA ALA A 247 -20.74 2.10 -30.65
C ALA A 247 -22.22 2.45 -30.42
N LYS A 248 -22.98 1.54 -29.80
CA LYS A 248 -24.38 1.81 -29.42
C LYS A 248 -24.38 2.76 -28.22
N LEU A 249 -25.17 3.83 -28.28
CA LEU A 249 -25.24 4.83 -27.23
C LEU A 249 -26.49 4.65 -26.38
N TYR A 250 -26.31 4.77 -25.06
CA TYR A 250 -27.39 4.79 -24.08
C TYR A 250 -27.25 6.03 -23.19
N LYS A 251 -28.37 6.56 -22.70
CA LYS A 251 -28.40 7.72 -21.81
C LYS A 251 -29.17 7.42 -20.53
N ASP A 252 -28.55 7.73 -19.41
CA ASP A 252 -29.23 7.71 -18.12
C ASP A 252 -30.16 8.93 -17.96
N PRO A 253 -31.03 8.97 -16.94
CA PRO A 253 -31.91 10.12 -16.68
C PRO A 253 -31.19 11.44 -16.41
N LYS A 254 -29.90 11.41 -16.09
CA LYS A 254 -29.05 12.59 -15.85
C LYS A 254 -28.35 13.07 -17.12
N GLY A 255 -28.56 12.38 -18.24
CA GLY A 255 -28.00 12.71 -19.55
C GLY A 255 -26.57 12.20 -19.75
N ASN A 256 -26.01 11.42 -18.82
CA ASN A 256 -24.71 10.77 -19.02
C ASN A 256 -24.79 9.76 -20.15
N VAL A 257 -23.71 9.62 -20.91
CA VAL A 257 -23.68 8.81 -22.13
C VAL A 257 -22.85 7.56 -21.91
N TYR A 258 -23.41 6.41 -22.25
CA TYR A 258 -22.80 5.10 -22.17
C TYR A 258 -22.65 4.57 -23.59
N ALA A 259 -21.43 4.54 -24.10
CA ALA A 259 -21.11 4.04 -25.42
C ALA A 259 -20.64 2.59 -25.32
N ARG A 260 -21.36 1.70 -25.99
CA ARG A 260 -21.03 0.28 -26.06
C ARG A 260 -20.02 0.04 -27.17
N GLU A 261 -18.74 -0.01 -26.81
CA GLU A 261 -17.67 -0.43 -27.71
C GLU A 261 -17.55 -1.96 -27.75
N SER A 262 -16.62 -2.47 -28.57
CA SER A 262 -16.46 -3.91 -28.78
C SER A 262 -15.95 -4.67 -27.56
N ASP A 263 -15.13 -4.04 -26.73
CA ASP A 263 -14.38 -4.67 -25.62
C ASP A 263 -14.57 -3.97 -24.26
N HIS A 264 -15.22 -2.81 -24.22
CA HIS A 264 -15.54 -2.08 -22.99
C HIS A 264 -16.77 -1.15 -23.15
N TRP A 265 -17.23 -0.62 -22.03
CA TRP A 265 -18.17 0.51 -22.00
C TRP A 265 -17.37 1.79 -21.85
N ASP A 266 -17.49 2.69 -22.81
CA ASP A 266 -16.95 4.05 -22.75
C ASP A 266 -18.04 4.97 -22.18
N VAL A 267 -17.86 5.44 -20.94
CA VAL A 267 -18.90 6.21 -20.22
C VAL A 267 -18.44 7.65 -19.97
N THR A 268 -19.28 8.60 -20.39
CA THR A 268 -19.08 10.04 -20.19
C THR A 268 -20.05 10.60 -19.15
N TYR A 269 -19.51 11.20 -18.10
CA TYR A 269 -20.28 11.79 -17.00
C TYR A 269 -20.33 13.32 -17.06
N TYR A 270 -21.49 13.87 -17.37
CA TYR A 270 -21.76 15.32 -17.31
C TYR A 270 -22.21 15.75 -15.91
N SER A 271 -22.97 14.88 -15.22
CA SER A 271 -23.48 15.10 -13.87
C SER A 271 -23.54 13.79 -13.08
N ALA A 272 -23.44 13.89 -11.75
CA ALA A 272 -23.35 12.75 -10.83
C ALA A 272 -24.72 12.32 -10.35
#